data_AF-A0A7G3ZLV9-F1
#
_entry.id   AF-A0A7G3ZLV9-F1
#
_cell.length_a   1.000
_cell.length_b   1.000
_cell.length_c   1.000
_cell.angle_alpha   90.00
_cell.angle_beta   90.00
_cell.angle_gamma   90.00
#
_symmetry.space_group_name_H-M   'P 1'
#
loop_
_entity.id
_entity.type
_entity.pdbx_description
1 polymer ?
#
loop_
_entity_poly.entity_id
_entity_poly.type
_entity_poly.pdbx_seq_one_letter_code
_entity_poly.pdbx_strand_id
1 'polypeptide(L)'
;MSSFSRWKKVELLDLAEKLRLPNVGNNVRKSDLIAMIEEHLNVLNEPLDVEVDYPELKSFYDAIVVKHETEEAEAEEVEGEEAEDQLPERVLDGFNKLDFSEESDEDSTFKFAFEDYLSDVAVQVQKLNESLQDSLSTIQSVDALFYLVEFYFVVRPLVARQDAWLSSSTLVTWAVFSAGVPALVGYYVNFIRYELPEVQVDPMVFHLAKFLVGLGILNVELDASGSGWQLFFKLGLTSWVHYLGQLPLVFGLVGALLTIYIF
;
A
#
# COMPACT_ATOMS: atom_id res chain seq x y z
N MET A 1 -33.33 6.47 -0.79
CA MET A 1 -32.08 5.71 -0.50
C MET A 1 -31.39 6.39 0.68
N SER A 2 -30.93 5.63 1.68
CA SER A 2 -30.25 6.19 2.87
C SER A 2 -28.99 6.97 2.50
N SER A 3 -28.83 8.20 3.00
CA SER A 3 -27.65 9.05 2.77
C SER A 3 -26.36 8.39 3.26
N PHE A 4 -26.44 7.53 4.27
CA PHE A 4 -25.31 6.79 4.85
C PHE A 4 -24.88 5.55 4.05
N SER A 5 -25.63 5.17 3.00
CA SER A 5 -25.28 4.02 2.14
C SER A 5 -23.94 4.20 1.41
N ARG A 6 -23.55 5.45 1.13
CA ARG A 6 -22.30 5.81 0.43
C ARG A 6 -21.05 5.73 1.33
N TRP A 7 -21.22 5.70 2.66
CA TRP A 7 -20.11 5.81 3.61
C TRP A 7 -19.42 4.47 3.86
N LYS A 8 -18.14 4.50 4.23
CA LYS A 8 -17.40 3.28 4.58
C LYS A 8 -17.81 2.81 5.98
N LYS A 9 -17.72 1.50 6.24
CA LYS A 9 -18.06 0.92 7.55
C LYS A 9 -17.27 1.55 8.71
N VAL A 10 -16.02 1.95 8.46
CA VAL A 10 -15.15 2.58 9.46
C VAL A 10 -15.65 3.98 9.83
N GLU A 11 -16.09 4.78 8.85
CA GLU A 11 -16.67 6.11 9.06
C GLU A 11 -17.97 6.02 9.86
N LEU A 12 -18.81 5.01 9.57
CA LEU A 12 -20.05 4.76 10.31
C LEU A 12 -19.80 4.31 11.76
N LEU A 13 -18.71 3.59 12.02
CA LEU A 13 -18.32 3.21 13.39
C LEU A 13 -17.80 4.42 14.18
N ASP A 14 -16.99 5.29 13.55
CA ASP A 14 -16.52 6.54 14.17
C ASP A 14 -17.70 7.47 14.49
N LEU A 15 -18.65 7.61 13.55
CA LEU A 15 -19.88 8.37 13.80
C LEU A 15 -20.71 7.77 14.94
N ALA A 16 -20.86 6.44 14.99
CA ALA A 16 -21.59 5.75 16.05
C ALA A 16 -20.94 5.93 17.43
N GLU A 17 -19.61 5.95 17.48
CA GLU A 17 -18.83 6.19 18.70
C GLU A 17 -18.97 7.65 19.16
N LYS A 18 -18.90 8.61 18.23
CA LYS A 18 -19.13 10.04 18.51
C LYS A 18 -20.56 10.30 19.02
N LEU A 19 -21.57 9.65 18.42
CA LEU A 19 -22.97 9.70 18.87
C LEU A 19 -23.23 8.91 20.17
N ARG A 20 -22.21 8.25 20.73
CA ARG A 20 -22.28 7.43 21.96
C ARG A 20 -23.39 6.38 21.93
N LEU A 21 -23.59 5.74 20.78
CA LEU A 21 -24.59 4.68 20.62
C LEU A 21 -24.24 3.48 21.52
N PRO A 22 -25.15 3.04 22.41
CA PRO A 22 -24.89 1.87 23.24
C PRO A 22 -24.83 0.60 22.38
N ASN A 23 -23.81 -0.23 22.58
CA ASN A 23 -23.64 -1.58 22.01
C ASN A 23 -23.30 -1.70 20.52
N VAL A 24 -22.56 -0.77 19.94
CA VAL A 24 -22.03 -0.95 18.57
C VAL A 24 -20.74 -1.79 18.60
N GLY A 25 -20.87 -3.11 18.52
CA GLY A 25 -19.72 -4.01 18.40
C GLY A 25 -19.12 -4.00 16.98
N ASN A 26 -17.79 -4.22 16.86
CA ASN A 26 -17.06 -4.24 15.58
C ASN A 26 -17.61 -5.26 14.54
N ASN A 27 -18.42 -6.22 14.98
CA ASN A 27 -19.00 -7.29 14.15
C ASN A 27 -20.37 -6.95 13.53
N VAL A 28 -20.93 -5.76 13.78
CA VAL A 28 -22.24 -5.35 13.23
C VAL A 28 -22.14 -5.15 11.71
N ARG A 29 -23.19 -5.52 10.95
CA ARG A 29 -23.24 -5.34 9.49
C ARG A 29 -23.45 -3.86 9.15
N LYS A 30 -22.95 -3.42 7.99
CA LYS A 30 -23.05 -2.02 7.53
C LYS A 30 -24.52 -1.56 7.44
N SER A 31 -25.42 -2.42 6.96
CA SER A 31 -26.86 -2.14 6.89
C SER A 31 -27.47 -1.83 8.26
N ASP A 32 -27.08 -2.59 9.27
CA ASP A 32 -27.66 -2.54 10.60
C ASP A 32 -27.11 -1.32 11.37
N LEU A 33 -25.84 -0.99 11.13
CA LEU A 33 -25.21 0.27 11.58
C LEU A 33 -25.94 1.50 11.05
N ILE A 34 -26.29 1.51 9.76
CA ILE A 34 -27.03 2.61 9.14
C ILE A 34 -28.41 2.75 9.79
N ALA A 35 -29.14 1.65 9.96
CA ALA A 35 -30.47 1.67 10.57
C ALA A 35 -30.44 2.19 12.02
N MET A 36 -29.45 1.77 12.83
CA MET A 36 -29.31 2.25 14.21
C MET A 36 -28.96 3.74 14.29
N ILE A 37 -28.11 4.24 13.39
CA ILE A 37 -27.75 5.66 13.33
C ILE A 37 -28.97 6.49 12.91
N GLU A 38 -29.71 6.06 11.88
CA GLU A 38 -30.92 6.74 11.41
C GLU A 38 -32.03 6.75 12.48
N GLU A 39 -32.26 5.62 13.14
CA GLU A 39 -33.22 5.51 14.24
C GLU A 39 -32.85 6.44 15.40
N HIS A 40 -31.57 6.51 15.77
CA HIS A 40 -31.12 7.39 16.84
C HIS A 40 -31.25 8.87 16.46
N LEU A 41 -30.89 9.24 15.23
CA LEU A 41 -31.01 10.61 14.75
C LEU A 41 -32.47 11.07 14.63
N ASN A 42 -33.40 10.16 14.29
CA ASN A 42 -34.83 10.46 14.21
C ASN A 42 -35.51 10.58 15.59
N VAL A 43 -34.91 10.01 16.64
CA VAL A 43 -35.44 10.05 18.02
C VAL A 43 -34.95 11.28 18.80
N LEU A 44 -33.92 11.98 18.31
CA LEU A 44 -33.41 13.19 18.95
C LEU A 44 -34.38 14.37 18.75
N ASN A 45 -34.91 14.89 19.87
CA ASN A 45 -35.84 16.03 19.88
C ASN A 45 -35.17 17.39 19.58
N GLU A 46 -33.83 17.46 19.55
CA GLU A 46 -33.06 18.65 19.20
C GLU A 46 -32.08 18.31 18.08
N PRO A 47 -32.01 19.11 16.99
CA PRO A 47 -31.04 18.90 15.94
C PRO A 47 -29.62 19.09 16.51
N LEU A 48 -28.75 18.11 16.28
CA LEU A 48 -27.34 18.21 16.64
C LEU A 48 -26.69 19.38 15.90
N ASP A 49 -25.74 20.07 16.54
CA ASP A 49 -25.02 21.18 15.92
C ASP A 49 -24.11 20.67 14.79
N VAL A 50 -24.58 20.87 13.57
CA VAL A 50 -23.94 20.43 12.32
C VAL A 50 -22.77 21.36 11.93
N GLU A 51 -22.70 22.57 12.48
CA GLU A 51 -21.70 23.56 12.08
C GLU A 51 -20.34 23.36 12.77
N VAL A 52 -20.35 22.84 14.01
CA VAL A 52 -19.14 22.74 14.84
C VAL A 52 -18.76 21.29 15.14
N ASP A 53 -19.72 20.45 15.54
CA ASP A 53 -19.41 19.14 16.12
C ASP A 53 -19.61 17.97 15.13
N TYR A 54 -20.54 18.09 14.17
CA TYR A 54 -20.90 17.01 13.25
C TYR A 54 -21.10 17.47 11.80
N PRO A 55 -20.05 17.98 11.12
CA PRO A 55 -20.15 18.46 9.73
C PRO A 55 -20.58 17.36 8.74
N GLU A 56 -20.34 16.09 9.10
CA GLU A 56 -20.67 14.93 8.28
C GLU A 56 -22.18 14.66 8.23
N LEU A 57 -22.96 15.11 9.23
CA LEU A 57 -24.41 14.97 9.29
C LEU A 57 -25.17 16.01 8.44
N LYS A 58 -24.47 16.98 7.85
CA LYS A 58 -25.06 18.04 7.02
C LYS A 58 -25.88 17.49 5.86
N SER A 59 -25.31 16.52 5.15
CA SER A 59 -26.00 15.84 4.03
C SER A 59 -27.24 15.04 4.45
N PHE A 60 -27.35 14.66 5.72
CA PHE A 60 -28.50 13.93 6.26
C PHE A 60 -29.62 14.89 6.66
N TYR A 61 -29.30 15.98 7.37
CA TYR A 61 -30.30 17.01 7.72
C TYR A 61 -30.80 17.77 6.49
N ASP A 62 -29.94 18.09 5.52
CA ASP A 62 -30.36 18.73 4.26
C ASP A 62 -31.35 17.82 3.49
N ALA A 63 -31.16 16.49 3.52
CA ALA A 63 -32.06 15.53 2.88
C ALA A 63 -33.39 15.35 3.64
N ILE A 64 -33.42 15.58 4.96
CA ILE A 64 -34.65 15.56 5.78
C ILE A 64 -35.45 16.84 5.58
N VAL A 65 -34.80 18.01 5.57
CA VAL A 65 -35.48 19.30 5.34
C VAL A 65 -36.17 19.31 3.98
N VAL A 66 -35.49 18.84 2.93
CA VAL A 66 -36.09 18.69 1.60
C VAL A 66 -37.30 17.74 1.62
N LYS A 67 -37.24 16.63 2.36
CA LYS A 67 -38.39 15.72 2.51
C LYS A 67 -39.56 16.35 3.24
N HIS A 68 -39.31 17.12 4.30
CA HIS A 68 -40.38 17.80 5.05
C HIS A 68 -41.07 18.89 4.21
N GLU A 69 -40.32 19.57 3.34
CA GLU A 69 -40.88 20.53 2.37
C GLU A 69 -41.69 19.84 1.25
N THR A 70 -41.38 18.58 0.94
CA THR A 70 -42.13 17.80 -0.07
C THR A 70 -43.38 17.16 0.54
N GLU A 71 -43.33 16.72 1.80
CA GLU A 71 -44.48 16.15 2.52
C GLU A 71 -45.52 17.22 2.92
N GLU A 72 -45.12 18.46 3.20
CA GLU A 72 -46.08 19.58 3.40
C GLU A 72 -46.76 20.01 2.08
N ALA A 73 -46.16 19.73 0.93
CA ALA A 73 -46.75 20.00 -0.39
C ALA A 73 -47.67 18.86 -0.89
N GLU A 74 -47.58 17.65 -0.33
CA GLU A 74 -48.39 16.48 -0.73
C GLU A 74 -49.56 16.18 0.22
N ALA A 75 -49.78 17.01 1.26
CA ALA A 75 -50.93 16.88 2.17
C ALA A 75 -52.26 17.45 1.61
N GLU A 76 -52.24 18.04 0.41
CA GLU A 76 -53.44 18.38 -0.35
C GLU A 76 -53.42 17.65 -1.70
N GLU A 77 -53.69 16.33 -1.73
CA GLU A 77 -54.54 15.70 -2.74
C GLU A 77 -54.66 14.17 -2.56
N VAL A 78 -55.89 13.77 -2.20
CA VAL A 78 -56.63 12.59 -2.73
C VAL A 78 -56.39 11.20 -2.12
N GLU A 79 -57.47 10.72 -1.49
CA GLU A 79 -57.83 9.35 -1.14
C GLU A 79 -57.84 8.38 -2.34
N GLY A 80 -57.45 7.10 -2.14
CA GLY A 80 -57.93 6.01 -3.00
C GLY A 80 -57.06 4.74 -3.11
N GLU A 81 -57.41 3.73 -2.29
CA GLU A 81 -57.47 2.27 -2.54
C GLU A 81 -56.29 1.45 -3.14
N GLU A 82 -55.74 0.58 -2.26
CA GLU A 82 -55.52 -0.89 -2.34
C GLU A 82 -54.99 -1.63 -3.60
N ALA A 83 -53.86 -2.33 -3.36
CA ALA A 83 -53.58 -3.78 -3.54
C ALA A 83 -53.10 -4.41 -4.88
N GLU A 84 -51.95 -5.09 -4.74
CA GLU A 84 -51.45 -6.35 -5.36
C GLU A 84 -51.25 -6.45 -6.90
N ASP A 85 -50.00 -6.61 -7.36
CA ASP A 85 -49.30 -7.91 -7.54
C ASP A 85 -48.29 -7.93 -8.73
N GLN A 86 -47.19 -8.70 -8.52
CA GLN A 86 -46.31 -9.39 -9.50
C GLN A 86 -45.20 -8.68 -10.33
N LEU A 87 -43.99 -9.23 -10.11
CA LEU A 87 -42.67 -9.13 -10.78
C LEU A 87 -42.67 -9.60 -12.27
N PRO A 88 -41.51 -9.66 -12.98
CA PRO A 88 -40.48 -8.65 -13.24
C PRO A 88 -40.17 -8.56 -14.75
N GLU A 89 -40.20 -7.38 -15.36
CA GLU A 89 -39.81 -7.24 -16.78
C GLU A 89 -38.43 -6.61 -16.93
N ARG A 90 -37.48 -7.44 -17.37
CA ARG A 90 -36.18 -7.01 -17.89
C ARG A 90 -36.41 -6.11 -19.10
N VAL A 91 -36.22 -4.80 -18.92
CA VAL A 91 -36.07 -3.86 -20.04
C VAL A 91 -34.62 -3.47 -20.16
N LEU A 92 -34.12 -3.71 -21.36
CA LEU A 92 -32.77 -3.50 -21.86
C LEU A 92 -32.27 -2.08 -21.59
N ASP A 93 -30.96 -2.01 -21.31
CA ASP A 93 -30.13 -0.82 -21.17
C ASP A 93 -30.43 0.25 -22.22
N GLY A 94 -31.15 1.29 -21.82
CA GLY A 94 -31.28 2.54 -22.56
C GLY A 94 -30.28 3.56 -22.02
N PHE A 95 -29.06 3.59 -22.56
CA PHE A 95 -28.04 4.61 -22.30
C PHE A 95 -28.40 6.02 -22.86
N ASN A 96 -29.68 6.34 -23.05
CA ASN A 96 -30.16 7.57 -23.68
C ASN A 96 -31.26 8.25 -22.86
N LYS A 97 -31.00 8.44 -21.56
CA LYS A 97 -31.62 9.51 -20.77
C LYS A 97 -30.54 10.51 -20.38
N LEU A 98 -29.94 11.15 -21.38
CA LEU A 98 -29.38 12.48 -21.18
C LEU A 98 -30.57 13.42 -21.27
N ASP A 99 -31.05 13.81 -20.09
CA ASP A 99 -32.05 14.85 -19.96
C ASP A 99 -31.36 16.20 -20.17
N PHE A 100 -31.65 16.85 -21.31
CA PHE A 100 -31.15 18.19 -21.65
C PHE A 100 -32.20 19.27 -21.35
N SER A 101 -33.14 18.98 -20.44
CA SER A 101 -34.18 19.93 -20.04
C SER A 101 -33.80 20.82 -18.86
N GLU A 102 -32.60 20.69 -18.30
CA GLU A 102 -32.05 21.71 -17.40
C GLU A 102 -31.73 22.98 -18.19
N GLU A 103 -32.25 24.08 -17.65
CA GLU A 103 -32.21 25.43 -18.18
C GLU A 103 -30.84 25.80 -18.74
N SER A 104 -30.89 26.50 -19.87
CA SER A 104 -29.76 27.22 -20.42
C SER A 104 -29.26 28.27 -19.41
N ASP A 105 -28.42 27.86 -18.48
CA ASP A 105 -27.50 28.75 -17.80
C ASP A 105 -26.50 29.25 -18.86
N GLU A 106 -26.85 30.37 -19.50
CA GLU A 106 -26.11 31.05 -20.58
C GLU A 106 -24.70 31.51 -20.18
N ASP A 107 -24.21 31.21 -18.97
CA ASP A 107 -22.90 31.67 -18.47
C ASP A 107 -21.95 30.55 -17.99
N SER A 108 -22.26 29.27 -18.20
CA SER A 108 -21.28 28.19 -17.93
C SER A 108 -20.22 28.11 -19.04
N THR A 109 -19.38 29.15 -19.11
CA THR A 109 -18.18 29.16 -19.95
C THR A 109 -17.33 27.98 -19.52
N PHE A 110 -17.36 26.89 -20.30
CA PHE A 110 -16.53 25.72 -20.11
C PHE A 110 -15.05 26.12 -20.19
N LYS A 111 -14.50 26.56 -19.06
CA LYS A 111 -13.11 26.94 -18.91
C LYS A 111 -12.37 25.66 -18.57
N PHE A 112 -11.68 25.10 -19.57
CA PHE A 112 -10.76 24.01 -19.33
C PHE A 112 -9.71 24.51 -18.34
N ALA A 113 -9.79 24.04 -17.09
CA ALA A 113 -8.88 24.36 -16.02
C ALA A 113 -7.52 23.65 -16.21
N PHE A 114 -6.94 23.79 -17.41
CA PHE A 114 -5.69 23.16 -17.77
C PHE A 114 -4.54 23.68 -16.89
N GLU A 115 -4.61 24.94 -16.48
CA GLU A 115 -3.67 25.55 -15.53
C GLU A 115 -3.73 24.83 -14.17
N ASP A 116 -4.93 24.57 -13.66
CA ASP A 116 -5.13 23.86 -12.40
C ASP A 116 -4.62 22.41 -12.53
N TYR A 117 -4.92 21.72 -13.63
CA TYR A 117 -4.42 20.37 -13.88
C TYR A 117 -2.88 20.31 -13.96
N LEU A 118 -2.24 21.26 -14.67
CA LEU A 118 -0.78 21.34 -14.71
C LEU A 118 -0.18 21.64 -13.33
N SER A 119 -0.84 22.48 -12.54
CA SER A 119 -0.41 22.76 -11.16
C SER A 119 -0.51 21.52 -10.27
N ASP A 120 -1.58 20.73 -10.42
CA ASP A 120 -1.76 19.48 -9.68
C ASP A 120 -0.71 18.43 -10.07
N VAL A 121 -0.42 18.30 -11.37
CA VAL A 121 0.65 17.41 -11.85
C VAL A 121 2.00 17.86 -11.28
N ALA A 122 2.29 19.17 -11.28
CA ALA A 122 3.54 19.69 -10.71
C ALA A 122 3.66 19.38 -9.21
N VAL A 123 2.58 19.57 -8.44
CA VAL A 123 2.53 19.26 -7.00
C VAL A 123 2.69 17.75 -6.76
N GLN A 124 2.06 16.89 -7.57
CA GLN A 124 2.22 15.43 -7.45
C GLN A 124 3.64 14.98 -7.78
N VAL A 125 4.25 15.53 -8.83
CA VAL A 125 5.64 15.25 -9.19
C VAL A 125 6.59 15.70 -8.09
N GLN A 126 6.36 16.88 -7.50
CA GLN A 126 7.16 17.35 -6.37
C GLN A 126 7.04 16.40 -5.16
N LYS A 127 5.82 16.01 -4.77
CA LYS A 127 5.59 15.07 -3.67
C LYS A 127 6.23 13.71 -3.92
N LEU A 128 6.17 13.20 -5.15
CA LEU A 128 6.83 11.94 -5.52
C LEU A 128 8.35 12.08 -5.46
N ASN A 129 8.90 13.21 -5.87
CA ASN A 129 10.33 13.47 -5.79
C ASN A 129 10.81 13.55 -4.33
N GLU A 130 10.09 14.28 -3.48
CA GLU A 130 10.37 14.36 -2.03
C GLU A 130 10.26 12.97 -1.38
N SER A 131 9.22 12.20 -1.71
CA SER A 131 9.05 10.83 -1.19
C SER A 131 10.14 9.87 -1.68
N LEU A 132 10.58 9.98 -2.94
CA LEU A 132 11.69 9.20 -3.46
C LEU A 132 13.00 9.59 -2.78
N GLN A 133 13.24 10.88 -2.57
CA GLN A 133 14.41 11.37 -1.86
C GLN A 133 14.44 10.84 -0.42
N ASP A 134 13.33 10.92 0.30
CA ASP A 134 13.20 10.40 1.66
C ASP A 134 13.40 8.88 1.69
N SER A 135 12.79 8.16 0.76
CA SER A 135 12.96 6.72 0.65
C SER A 135 14.43 6.36 0.39
N LEU A 136 15.08 6.98 -0.60
CA LEU A 136 16.47 6.74 -0.98
C LEU A 136 17.48 7.23 0.06
N SER A 137 17.08 8.11 0.98
CA SER A 137 17.94 8.58 2.08
C SER A 137 18.15 7.52 3.17
N THR A 138 17.29 6.49 3.21
CA THR A 138 17.42 5.41 4.19
C THR A 138 18.43 4.36 3.73
N ILE A 139 19.27 3.89 4.65
CA ILE A 139 20.25 2.81 4.39
C ILE A 139 19.55 1.55 3.86
N GLN A 140 18.36 1.23 4.38
CA GLN A 140 17.57 0.07 3.96
C GLN A 140 17.16 0.13 2.49
N SER A 141 16.80 1.32 1.97
CA SER A 141 16.47 1.47 0.54
C SER A 141 17.70 1.36 -0.35
N VAL A 142 18.85 1.89 0.08
CA VAL A 142 20.12 1.72 -0.64
C VAL A 142 20.51 0.23 -0.69
N ASP A 143 20.33 -0.48 0.42
CA ASP A 143 20.56 -1.93 0.48
C ASP A 143 19.63 -2.69 -0.46
N ALA A 144 18.34 -2.33 -0.48
CA ALA A 144 17.38 -2.92 -1.40
C ALA A 144 17.77 -2.70 -2.87
N LEU A 145 18.30 -1.51 -3.22
CA LEU A 145 18.82 -1.25 -4.55
C LEU A 145 20.05 -2.10 -4.88
N PHE A 146 21.00 -2.25 -3.94
CA PHE A 146 22.15 -3.13 -4.12
C PHE A 146 21.72 -4.58 -4.37
N TYR A 147 20.76 -5.09 -3.58
CA TYR A 147 20.23 -6.44 -3.80
C TYR A 147 19.48 -6.57 -5.12
N LEU A 148 18.72 -5.56 -5.53
CA LEU A 148 18.00 -5.58 -6.80
C LEU A 148 18.97 -5.67 -7.97
N VAL A 149 20.04 -4.88 -7.94
CA VAL A 149 21.08 -4.92 -8.97
C VAL A 149 21.79 -6.26 -8.98
N GLU A 150 22.23 -6.78 -7.83
CA GLU A 150 22.85 -8.11 -7.73
C GLU A 150 21.91 -9.20 -8.25
N PHE A 151 20.66 -9.19 -7.80
CA PHE A 151 19.64 -10.14 -8.20
C PHE A 151 19.38 -10.11 -9.70
N TYR A 152 19.33 -8.93 -10.31
CA TYR A 152 19.21 -8.80 -11.77
C TYR A 152 20.36 -9.49 -12.51
N PHE A 153 21.61 -9.27 -12.07
CA PHE A 153 22.78 -9.92 -12.68
C PHE A 153 22.80 -11.44 -12.46
N VAL A 154 22.30 -11.91 -11.32
CA VAL A 154 22.17 -13.35 -11.05
C VAL A 154 21.06 -13.97 -11.88
N VAL A 155 19.88 -13.35 -11.98
CA VAL A 155 18.70 -13.93 -12.65
C VAL A 155 18.80 -13.91 -14.16
N ARG A 156 19.37 -12.85 -14.74
CA ARG A 156 19.51 -12.69 -16.20
C ARG A 156 20.08 -13.95 -16.90
N PRO A 157 21.22 -14.53 -16.49
CA PRO A 157 21.76 -15.75 -17.11
C PRO A 157 20.94 -17.00 -16.81
N LEU A 158 20.21 -17.05 -15.68
CA LEU A 158 19.34 -18.18 -15.32
C LEU A 158 18.05 -18.23 -16.14
N VAL A 159 17.55 -17.06 -16.57
CA VAL A 159 16.44 -17.00 -17.53
C VAL A 159 16.91 -17.45 -18.92
N ALA A 160 18.16 -17.15 -19.28
CA ALA A 160 18.73 -17.55 -20.56
C ALA A 160 19.13 -19.04 -20.62
N ARG A 161 19.54 -19.64 -19.50
CA ARG A 161 19.94 -21.06 -19.41
C ARG A 161 18.87 -21.87 -18.68
N GLN A 162 18.24 -22.83 -19.36
CA GLN A 162 17.17 -23.66 -18.81
C GLN A 162 17.65 -24.77 -17.83
N ASP A 163 18.83 -24.62 -17.23
CA ASP A 163 19.40 -25.62 -16.31
C ASP A 163 18.94 -25.37 -14.87
N ALA A 164 17.84 -26.01 -14.45
CA ALA A 164 17.24 -25.83 -13.13
C ALA A 164 18.22 -26.07 -11.95
N TRP A 165 19.18 -26.99 -12.11
CA TRP A 165 20.19 -27.28 -11.09
C TRP A 165 21.22 -26.16 -10.93
N LEU A 166 21.68 -25.59 -12.06
CA LEU A 166 22.58 -24.44 -12.06
C LEU A 166 21.86 -23.20 -11.50
N SER A 167 20.60 -23.01 -11.87
CA SER A 167 19.78 -21.89 -11.40
C SER A 167 19.53 -21.93 -9.90
N SER A 168 19.14 -23.08 -9.37
CA SER A 168 18.92 -23.24 -7.93
C SER A 168 20.21 -23.09 -7.11
N SER A 169 21.32 -23.69 -7.55
CA SER A 169 22.61 -23.54 -6.87
C SER A 169 23.13 -22.10 -6.85
N THR A 170 22.99 -21.38 -7.97
CA THR A 170 23.42 -19.98 -8.06
C THR A 170 22.56 -19.08 -7.14
N LEU A 171 21.24 -19.24 -7.14
CA LEU A 171 20.34 -18.46 -6.28
C LEU A 171 20.56 -18.73 -4.80
N VAL A 172 20.68 -20.00 -4.41
CA VAL A 172 20.95 -20.39 -3.01
C VAL A 172 22.29 -19.85 -2.56
N THR A 173 23.33 -19.97 -3.39
CA THR A 173 24.66 -19.45 -3.05
C THR A 173 24.64 -17.93 -2.94
N TRP A 174 23.98 -17.23 -3.86
CA TRP A 174 23.82 -15.78 -3.78
C TRP A 174 23.10 -15.37 -2.49
N ALA A 175 21.97 -15.99 -2.14
CA ALA A 175 21.22 -15.65 -0.93
C ALA A 175 22.03 -15.92 0.34
N VAL A 176 22.73 -17.07 0.40
CA VAL A 176 23.55 -17.45 1.55
C VAL A 176 24.73 -16.48 1.72
N PHE A 177 25.52 -16.22 0.68
CA PHE A 177 26.74 -15.43 0.84
C PHE A 177 26.51 -13.91 0.78
N SER A 178 25.45 -13.44 0.12
CA SER A 178 25.17 -12.00 0.00
C SER A 178 24.30 -11.46 1.13
N ALA A 179 23.49 -12.31 1.77
CA ALA A 179 22.60 -11.91 2.88
C ALA A 179 22.77 -12.78 4.13
N GLY A 180 22.73 -14.11 4.00
CA GLY A 180 22.74 -15.03 5.14
C GLY A 180 24.01 -14.94 6.00
N VAL A 181 25.19 -15.06 5.40
CA VAL A 181 26.48 -15.02 6.10
C VAL A 181 26.72 -13.63 6.72
N PRO A 182 26.57 -12.51 5.99
CA PRO A 182 26.72 -11.19 6.59
C PRO A 182 25.73 -10.91 7.73
N ALA A 183 24.47 -11.37 7.61
CA ALA A 183 23.47 -11.26 8.68
C ALA A 183 23.85 -12.07 9.92
N LEU A 184 24.35 -13.30 9.73
CA LEU A 184 24.84 -14.12 10.84
C LEU A 184 26.05 -13.47 11.53
N VAL A 185 27.01 -12.94 10.77
CA VAL A 185 28.17 -12.22 11.33
C VAL A 185 27.71 -10.98 12.10
N GLY A 186 26.82 -10.18 11.52
CA GLY A 186 26.25 -9.01 12.18
C GLY A 186 25.50 -9.39 13.46
N TYR A 187 24.71 -10.46 13.43
CA TYR A 187 24.03 -10.99 14.61
C TYR A 187 25.02 -11.41 15.71
N TYR A 188 26.05 -12.20 15.37
CA TYR A 188 27.03 -12.67 16.36
C TYR A 188 27.86 -11.53 16.97
N VAL A 189 28.29 -10.56 16.15
CA VAL A 189 29.04 -9.39 16.62
C VAL A 189 28.15 -8.50 17.50
N ASN A 190 26.88 -8.32 17.13
CA ASN A 190 25.95 -7.51 17.92
C ASN A 190 25.49 -8.22 19.21
N PHE A 191 25.44 -9.55 19.23
CA PHE A 191 25.16 -10.36 20.42
C PHE A 191 26.20 -10.17 21.53
N ILE A 192 27.45 -9.82 21.18
CA ILE A 192 28.48 -9.46 22.17
C ILE A 192 28.11 -8.14 22.90
N ARG A 193 27.22 -7.32 22.31
CA ARG A 193 26.89 -5.98 22.80
C ARG A 193 25.59 -5.88 23.60
N TYR A 194 24.56 -6.72 23.41
CA TYR A 194 23.26 -6.58 24.10
C TYR A 194 22.45 -7.88 24.33
N GLU A 195 21.63 -7.89 25.39
CA GLU A 195 20.64 -8.91 25.74
C GLU A 195 19.33 -8.76 24.91
N LEU A 196 18.73 -9.89 24.48
CA LEU A 196 17.30 -10.06 24.10
C LEU A 196 16.82 -9.51 22.71
N PRO A 197 15.62 -9.91 22.21
CA PRO A 197 15.41 -10.64 20.94
C PRO A 197 15.18 -9.76 19.69
N GLU A 198 15.16 -8.44 19.82
CA GLU A 198 14.92 -7.49 18.71
C GLU A 198 16.25 -6.97 18.14
N VAL A 199 17.17 -7.89 17.84
CA VAL A 199 18.51 -7.52 17.35
C VAL A 199 18.39 -6.99 15.92
N GLN A 200 18.24 -5.67 15.79
CA GLN A 200 18.51 -4.98 14.54
C GLN A 200 19.98 -5.25 14.17
N VAL A 201 20.20 -5.80 12.97
CA VAL A 201 21.55 -6.08 12.50
C VAL A 201 22.28 -4.75 12.32
N ASP A 202 23.47 -4.62 12.89
CA ASP A 202 24.31 -3.44 12.69
C ASP A 202 24.66 -3.33 11.19
N PRO A 203 24.20 -2.28 10.48
CA PRO A 203 24.38 -2.16 9.05
C PRO A 203 25.85 -1.99 8.65
N MET A 204 26.69 -1.40 9.51
CA MET A 204 28.12 -1.27 9.24
C MET A 204 28.80 -2.63 9.27
N VAL A 205 28.53 -3.44 10.30
CA VAL A 205 29.08 -4.80 10.43
C VAL A 205 28.59 -5.69 9.31
N PHE A 206 27.32 -5.54 8.92
CA PHE A 206 26.74 -6.25 7.80
C PHE A 206 27.51 -5.99 6.49
N HIS A 207 27.70 -4.72 6.13
CA HIS A 207 28.38 -4.33 4.88
C HIS A 207 29.87 -4.70 4.88
N LEU A 208 30.54 -4.57 6.04
CA LEU A 208 31.93 -5.01 6.19
C LEU A 208 32.05 -6.53 6.04
N ALA A 209 31.13 -7.30 6.63
CA ALA A 209 31.10 -8.75 6.47
C ALA A 209 30.86 -9.15 5.01
N LYS A 210 29.92 -8.48 4.31
CA LYS A 210 29.66 -8.70 2.88
C LYS A 210 30.90 -8.41 2.04
N PHE A 211 31.61 -7.31 2.32
CA PHE A 211 32.88 -6.97 1.68
C PHE A 211 33.92 -8.09 1.86
N LEU A 212 34.12 -8.57 3.10
CA LEU A 212 35.08 -9.62 3.40
C LEU A 212 34.71 -10.96 2.77
N VAL A 213 33.42 -11.32 2.75
CA VAL A 213 32.92 -12.51 2.06
C VAL A 213 33.19 -12.42 0.57
N GLY A 214 32.87 -11.28 -0.05
CA GLY A 214 33.13 -11.06 -1.48
C GLY A 214 34.62 -11.14 -1.81
N LEU A 215 35.48 -10.54 -0.98
CA LEU A 215 36.93 -10.65 -1.10
C LEU A 215 37.39 -12.10 -0.96
N GLY A 216 36.88 -12.84 0.02
CA GLY A 216 37.20 -14.25 0.22
C GLY A 216 36.85 -15.10 -1.00
N ILE A 217 35.61 -14.99 -1.49
CA ILE A 217 35.13 -15.78 -2.64
C ILE A 217 35.95 -15.49 -3.91
N LEU A 218 36.31 -14.22 -4.15
CA LEU A 218 37.12 -13.84 -5.33
C LEU A 218 38.55 -14.40 -5.30
N ASN A 219 39.09 -14.72 -4.13
CA ASN A 219 40.44 -15.24 -3.96
C ASN A 219 40.48 -16.77 -3.77
N VAL A 220 39.33 -17.45 -3.73
CA VAL A 220 39.27 -18.91 -3.60
C VAL A 220 39.47 -19.55 -4.98
N GLU A 221 40.48 -20.42 -5.10
CA GLU A 221 40.63 -21.30 -6.25
C GLU A 221 39.55 -22.40 -6.20
N LEU A 222 38.60 -22.33 -7.13
CA LEU A 222 37.48 -23.26 -7.22
C LEU A 222 37.81 -24.42 -8.15
N ASP A 223 38.32 -25.53 -7.59
CA ASP A 223 38.51 -26.78 -8.34
C ASP A 223 37.17 -27.49 -8.60
N ALA A 224 36.99 -28.00 -9.83
CA ALA A 224 35.79 -28.70 -10.29
C ALA A 224 35.64 -30.15 -9.76
N SER A 225 36.51 -30.59 -8.84
CA SER A 225 36.45 -31.92 -8.24
C SER A 225 35.51 -31.95 -7.03
N GLY A 226 34.70 -33.00 -6.89
CA GLY A 226 33.82 -33.19 -5.74
C GLY A 226 32.55 -33.97 -6.07
N SER A 227 31.80 -34.37 -5.04
CA SER A 227 30.53 -35.08 -5.19
C SER A 227 29.42 -34.47 -4.32
N GLY A 228 28.17 -34.61 -4.78
CA GLY A 228 26.98 -34.19 -4.04
C GLY A 228 26.92 -32.68 -3.76
N TRP A 229 26.70 -32.32 -2.49
CA TRP A 229 26.55 -30.93 -2.04
C TRP A 229 27.78 -30.06 -2.29
N GLN A 230 28.98 -30.63 -2.28
CA GLN A 230 30.20 -29.87 -2.59
C GLN A 230 30.18 -29.36 -4.02
N LEU A 231 29.75 -30.20 -4.96
CA LEU A 231 29.61 -29.80 -6.35
C LEU A 231 28.53 -28.72 -6.51
N PHE A 232 27.41 -28.83 -5.78
CA PHE A 232 26.33 -27.84 -5.78
C PHE A 232 26.82 -26.45 -5.37
N PHE A 233 27.48 -26.32 -4.21
CA PHE A 233 27.99 -25.03 -3.75
C PHE A 233 29.14 -24.51 -4.62
N LYS A 234 30.02 -25.38 -5.12
CA LYS A 234 31.09 -24.97 -6.04
C LYS A 234 30.54 -24.43 -7.35
N LEU A 235 29.52 -25.08 -7.92
CA LEU A 235 28.84 -24.63 -9.14
C LEU A 235 28.15 -23.28 -8.91
N GLY A 236 27.55 -23.10 -7.74
CA GLY A 236 26.95 -21.83 -7.33
C GLY A 236 28.00 -20.72 -7.14
N LEU A 237 29.14 -21.01 -6.50
CA LEU A 237 30.22 -20.04 -6.26
C LEU A 237 30.92 -19.65 -7.56
N THR A 238 31.21 -20.60 -8.43
CA THR A 238 31.79 -20.32 -9.76
C THR A 238 30.84 -19.44 -10.59
N SER A 239 29.54 -19.72 -10.55
CA SER A 239 28.52 -18.90 -11.20
C SER A 239 28.41 -17.51 -10.56
N TRP A 240 28.47 -17.42 -9.23
CA TRP A 240 28.48 -16.16 -8.49
C TRP A 240 29.67 -15.29 -8.92
N VAL A 241 30.89 -15.84 -8.94
CA VAL A 241 32.09 -15.12 -9.39
C VAL A 241 31.96 -14.68 -10.85
N HIS A 242 31.43 -15.55 -11.71
CA HIS A 242 31.29 -15.25 -13.13
C HIS A 242 30.25 -14.15 -13.42
N TYR A 243 29.11 -14.15 -12.73
CA TYR A 243 28.01 -13.22 -13.01
C TYR A 243 28.10 -11.91 -12.24
N LEU A 244 28.54 -11.95 -10.98
CA LEU A 244 28.61 -10.77 -10.11
C LEU A 244 29.99 -10.13 -10.10
N GLY A 245 31.07 -10.90 -10.31
CA GLY A 245 32.43 -10.39 -10.30
C GLY A 245 32.74 -9.61 -9.01
N GLN A 246 33.19 -8.35 -9.17
CA GLN A 246 33.57 -7.48 -8.06
C GLN A 246 32.40 -6.71 -7.43
N LEU A 247 31.19 -6.84 -7.97
CA LEU A 247 30.04 -6.01 -7.59
C LEU A 247 29.65 -6.13 -6.10
N PRO A 248 29.63 -7.34 -5.48
CA PRO A 248 29.34 -7.49 -4.06
C PRO A 248 30.42 -6.88 -3.14
N LEU A 249 31.67 -6.84 -3.61
CA LEU A 249 32.77 -6.16 -2.91
C LEU A 249 32.59 -4.65 -2.97
N VAL A 250 32.28 -4.10 -4.14
CA VAL A 250 32.00 -2.67 -4.30
C VAL A 250 30.81 -2.25 -3.45
N PHE A 251 29.71 -3.01 -3.47
CA PHE A 251 28.53 -2.72 -2.68
C PHE A 251 28.77 -2.83 -1.17
N GLY A 252 29.53 -3.84 -0.71
CA GLY A 252 29.93 -3.92 0.69
C GLY A 252 30.80 -2.73 1.12
N LEU A 253 31.74 -2.28 0.26
CA LEU A 253 32.57 -1.11 0.56
C LEU A 253 31.76 0.19 0.59
N VAL A 254 30.92 0.42 -0.43
CA VAL A 254 30.08 1.62 -0.50
C VAL A 254 29.08 1.65 0.64
N GLY A 255 28.44 0.51 0.95
CA GLY A 255 27.53 0.38 2.08
C GLY A 255 28.22 0.70 3.40
N ALA A 256 29.42 0.18 3.64
CA ALA A 256 30.21 0.50 4.83
C ALA A 256 30.58 2.00 4.91
N LEU A 257 30.99 2.61 3.80
CA LEU A 257 31.29 4.05 3.77
C LEU A 257 30.05 4.92 4.02
N LEU A 258 28.89 4.54 3.47
CA LEU A 258 27.63 5.23 3.71
C LEU A 258 27.22 5.13 5.18
N THR A 259 27.39 3.95 5.81
CA THR A 259 27.10 3.81 7.24
C THR A 259 28.00 4.68 8.11
N ILE A 260 29.26 4.91 7.72
CA ILE A 260 30.18 5.83 8.42
C ILE A 260 29.79 7.29 8.18
N TYR A 261 29.29 7.64 7.00
CA TYR A 261 28.90 9.02 6.68
C TYR A 261 27.62 9.47 7.41
N ILE A 262 26.68 8.53 7.61
CA ILE A 262 25.37 8.80 8.22
C ILE A 262 25.44 8.81 9.76
N PHE A 263 26.44 8.14 10.36
CA PHE A 263 26.71 8.13 11.80
C PHE A 263 27.69 9.23 12.23
#